data_AF-A0A7V9UKF8-F1
#
_entry.id   AF-A0A7V9UKF8-F1
#
_cell.length_a   1.000
_cell.length_b   1.000
_cell.length_c   1.000
_cell.angle_alpha   90.00
_cell.angle_beta   90.00
_cell.angle_gamma   90.00
#
_symmetry.space_group_name_H-M   'P 1'
#
loop_
_entity.id
_entity.type
_entity.pdbx_description
1 polymer ?
#
loop_
_entity_poly.entity_id
_entity_poly.type
_entity_poly.pdbx_seq_one_letter_code
_entity_poly.pdbx_strand_id
1 'polypeptide(L)'
;MAESSSHNLPSHTSLEELVEFFDAHDMGDHLEQMPEAHFDVAIKRRTHLVAIDEELAGKLDEIARVKQIPAEALVNAWLKERILSHEEKT
;
A
#
# COMPACT_ATOMS: atom_id res chain seq x y z
N MET A 1 6.19 -34.18 -5.12
CA MET A 1 5.96 -34.06 -3.66
C MET A 1 7.26 -34.50 -3.02
N ALA A 2 8.08 -33.54 -2.61
CA ALA A 2 9.35 -33.79 -1.93
C ALA A 2 9.12 -33.64 -0.43
N GLU A 3 9.62 -34.60 0.33
CA GLU A 3 9.42 -34.78 1.76
C GLU A 3 9.97 -33.57 2.55
N SER A 4 9.09 -32.93 3.33
CA SER A 4 9.45 -31.81 4.20
C SER A 4 10.11 -32.34 5.47
N SER A 5 11.44 -32.32 5.48
CA SER A 5 12.24 -32.53 6.68
C SER A 5 12.01 -31.35 7.62
N SER A 6 11.48 -31.66 8.80
CA SER A 6 11.23 -30.74 9.91
C SER A 6 12.51 -30.02 10.34
N HIS A 7 12.75 -28.82 9.82
CA HIS A 7 13.87 -27.98 10.23
C HIS A 7 13.36 -26.92 11.22
N ASN A 8 13.97 -26.91 12.40
CA ASN A 8 13.70 -25.93 13.43
C ASN A 8 14.34 -24.59 13.02
N LEU A 9 13.81 -23.46 13.51
CA LEU A 9 14.48 -22.17 13.38
C LEU A 9 15.92 -22.24 13.94
N PRO A 10 16.90 -21.60 13.27
CA PRO A 10 18.30 -21.65 13.70
C PRO A 10 18.46 -20.97 15.07
N SER A 11 18.96 -21.71 16.05
CA SER A 11 19.07 -21.22 17.43
C SER A 11 20.38 -20.47 17.70
N HIS A 12 21.49 -20.85 17.07
CA HIS A 12 22.82 -20.25 17.27
C HIS A 12 23.71 -20.46 16.04
N THR A 13 23.90 -19.41 15.24
CA THR A 13 24.53 -19.50 13.91
C THR A 13 25.29 -18.22 13.58
N SER A 14 26.40 -18.32 12.82
CA SER A 14 27.15 -17.16 12.33
C SER A 14 26.32 -16.31 11.35
N LEU A 15 26.73 -15.07 11.06
CA LEU A 15 25.95 -14.21 10.16
C LEU A 15 25.84 -14.82 8.76
N GLU A 16 26.93 -15.41 8.25
CA GLU A 16 27.01 -16.03 6.93
C GLU A 16 26.05 -17.22 6.81
N GLU A 17 26.05 -18.10 7.81
CA GLU A 17 25.14 -19.25 7.85
C GLU A 17 23.67 -18.84 8.04
N LEU A 18 23.38 -17.73 8.73
CA LEU A 18 22.02 -17.19 8.80
C LEU A 18 21.56 -16.73 7.41
N VAL A 19 22.41 -16.03 6.66
CA VAL A 19 22.10 -15.60 5.29
C VAL A 19 21.82 -16.83 4.41
N GLU A 20 22.69 -17.84 4.44
CA GLU A 20 22.46 -19.08 3.67
C GLU A 20 21.16 -19.78 4.07
N PHE A 21 20.79 -19.77 5.35
CA PHE A 21 19.52 -20.32 5.81
C PHE A 21 18.31 -19.57 5.24
N PHE A 22 18.31 -18.23 5.32
CA PHE A 22 17.20 -17.41 4.81
C PHE A 22 17.09 -17.41 3.27
N ASP A 23 18.20 -17.60 2.55
CA ASP A 23 18.19 -17.73 1.09
C ASP A 23 17.69 -19.10 0.62
N ALA A 24 17.96 -20.16 1.40
CA ALA A 24 17.62 -21.53 1.05
C ALA A 24 16.24 -22.01 1.54
N HIS A 25 15.63 -21.33 2.52
CA HIS A 25 14.38 -21.76 3.15
C HIS A 25 13.26 -20.71 3.02
N ASP A 26 12.04 -21.18 2.74
CA ASP A 26 10.85 -20.32 2.80
C ASP A 26 10.42 -20.13 4.26
N MET A 27 10.36 -18.89 4.72
CA MET A 27 9.94 -18.56 6.08
C MET A 27 8.46 -18.90 6.34
N GLY A 28 7.64 -19.04 5.29
CA GLY A 28 6.27 -19.52 5.41
C GLY A 28 6.18 -20.92 6.02
N ASP A 29 7.15 -21.80 5.73
CA ASP A 29 7.21 -23.17 6.24
C ASP A 29 7.58 -23.23 7.74
N HIS A 30 8.11 -22.12 8.29
CA HIS A 30 8.50 -22.00 9.69
C HIS A 30 7.55 -21.14 10.53
N LEU A 31 6.43 -20.69 9.95
CA LEU A 31 5.49 -19.75 10.59
C LEU A 31 4.94 -20.29 11.92
N GLU A 32 4.68 -21.60 12.02
CA GLU A 32 4.18 -22.24 13.24
C GLU A 32 5.20 -22.23 14.41
N GLN A 33 6.48 -22.07 14.09
CA GLN A 33 7.57 -22.02 15.07
C GLN A 33 7.91 -20.59 15.50
N MET A 34 7.39 -19.59 14.78
CA MET A 34 7.63 -18.18 15.09
C MET A 34 6.72 -17.73 16.23
N PRO A 35 7.27 -17.00 17.22
CA PRO A 35 6.45 -16.42 18.28
C PRO A 35 5.48 -15.38 17.71
N GLU A 36 4.28 -15.31 18.28
CA GLU A 36 3.28 -14.31 17.90
C GLU A 36 3.80 -12.90 18.19
N ALA A 37 3.99 -12.11 17.13
CA ALA A 37 4.42 -10.72 17.24
C ALA A 37 3.20 -9.79 17.16
N HIS A 38 2.95 -9.03 18.22
CA HIS A 38 1.95 -7.97 18.23
C HIS A 38 2.60 -6.65 17.81
N PHE A 39 2.13 -6.07 16.71
CA PHE A 39 2.59 -4.77 16.23
C PHE A 39 1.41 -3.95 15.67
N ASP A 40 1.45 -2.64 15.91
CA ASP A 40 0.44 -1.72 15.42
C ASP A 40 0.87 -1.12 14.08
N VAL A 41 0.13 -1.40 13.01
CA VAL A 41 0.34 -0.76 11.71
C VAL A 41 -0.56 0.46 11.57
N ALA A 42 -0.01 1.64 11.83
CA ALA A 42 -0.70 2.89 11.61
C ALA A 42 -0.52 3.38 10.16
N ILE A 43 -1.32 2.84 9.21
CA ILE A 43 -1.35 3.36 7.83
C ILE A 43 -2.10 4.70 7.83
N LYS A 44 -1.37 5.81 7.98
CA LYS A 44 -1.94 7.16 7.90
C LYS A 44 -2.11 7.59 6.44
N ARG A 45 -3.36 7.70 5.97
CA ARG A 45 -3.67 8.41 4.72
C ARG A 45 -3.31 9.89 4.88
N ARG A 46 -2.56 10.44 3.93
CA ARG A 46 -2.26 11.88 3.87
C ARG A 46 -3.40 12.56 3.11
N THR A 47 -4.16 13.41 3.79
CA THR A 47 -5.23 14.20 3.17
C THR A 47 -4.73 15.62 2.95
N HIS A 48 -4.86 16.12 1.71
CA HIS A 48 -4.56 17.50 1.36
C HIS A 48 -5.88 18.25 1.17
N LEU A 49 -6.08 19.33 1.95
CA LEU A 49 -7.26 20.18 1.84
C LEU A 49 -6.91 21.41 1.00
N VAL A 50 -7.78 21.74 0.05
CA VAL A 50 -7.62 22.88 -0.87
C VAL A 50 -8.90 23.70 -0.83
N ALA A 51 -8.76 25.03 -0.79
CA ALA A 51 -9.90 25.93 -0.90
C ALA A 51 -10.40 25.95 -2.36
N ILE A 52 -11.71 25.87 -2.54
CA ILE A 52 -12.39 25.91 -3.83
C ILE A 52 -13.44 27.02 -3.75
N ASP A 53 -13.61 27.75 -4.85
CA ASP A 53 -14.67 28.76 -4.97
C ASP A 53 -16.07 28.14 -4.80
N GLU A 54 -17.02 28.90 -4.23
CA GLU A 54 -18.38 28.43 -3.92
C GLU A 54 -19.15 28.00 -5.17
N GLU A 55 -19.08 28.77 -6.26
CA GLU A 55 -19.78 28.43 -7.50
C GLU A 55 -19.19 27.17 -8.14
N LEU A 56 -17.87 27.00 -8.03
CA LEU A 56 -17.18 25.83 -8.54
C LEU A 56 -17.50 24.57 -7.70
N ALA A 57 -17.54 24.70 -6.38
CA ALA A 57 -17.94 23.62 -5.48
C ALA A 57 -19.38 23.16 -5.76
N GLY A 58 -20.32 24.10 -5.96
CA GLY A 58 -21.69 23.77 -6.32
C GLY A 58 -21.80 22.97 -7.63
N LYS A 59 -21.06 23.37 -8.66
CA LYS A 59 -21.00 22.64 -9.94
C LYS A 59 -20.37 21.26 -9.81
N LEU A 60 -19.31 21.12 -9.01
CA LEU A 60 -18.68 19.83 -8.74
C LEU A 60 -19.67 18.87 -8.09
N ASP A 61 -20.45 19.34 -7.11
CA ASP A 61 -21.46 18.53 -6.42
C ASP A 61 -22.60 18.10 -7.35
N GLU A 62 -23.09 18.98 -8.22
CA GLU A 62 -24.10 18.59 -9.21
C GLU A 62 -23.59 17.50 -10.14
N ILE A 63 -22.37 17.66 -10.67
CA ILE A 63 -21.76 16.69 -11.60
C ILE A 63 -21.50 15.36 -10.89
N ALA A 64 -20.99 15.40 -9.66
CA ALA A 64 -20.75 14.22 -8.83
C ALA A 64 -22.05 13.44 -8.57
N ARG A 65 -23.15 14.15 -8.24
CA ARG A 65 -24.49 13.55 -8.05
C ARG A 65 -25.01 12.89 -9.31
N VAL A 66 -24.95 13.58 -10.45
CA VAL A 66 -25.41 13.03 -11.75
C VAL A 66 -24.61 11.79 -12.14
N LYS A 67 -23.30 11.78 -11.85
CA LYS A 67 -22.41 10.65 -12.13
C LYS A 67 -22.43 9.56 -11.06
N GLN A 68 -23.13 9.76 -9.94
CA GLN A 68 -23.17 8.86 -8.78
C GLN A 68 -21.78 8.47 -8.24
N ILE A 69 -20.84 9.43 -8.25
CA ILE A 69 -19.49 9.26 -7.71
C ILE A 69 -19.21 10.35 -6.66
N PRO A 70 -18.32 10.10 -5.69
CA PRO A 70 -17.95 11.12 -4.72
C PRO A 70 -17.21 12.28 -5.39
N ALA A 71 -17.47 13.51 -4.92
CA ALA A 71 -16.83 14.72 -5.43
C ALA A 71 -15.29 14.63 -5.36
N GLU A 72 -14.74 13.99 -4.32
CA GLU A 72 -13.30 13.72 -4.20
C GLU A 72 -12.75 12.91 -5.39
N ALA A 73 -13.44 11.84 -5.81
CA ALA A 73 -13.00 11.02 -6.92
C ALA A 73 -13.05 11.78 -8.25
N LEU A 74 -14.08 12.60 -8.44
CA LEU A 74 -14.21 13.47 -9.62
C LEU A 74 -13.06 14.49 -9.68
N VAL A 75 -12.81 15.19 -8.57
CA VAL A 75 -11.73 16.19 -8.47
C VAL A 75 -10.37 15.55 -8.73
N ASN A 76 -10.08 14.40 -8.12
CA ASN A 76 -8.82 13.71 -8.31
C ASN A 76 -8.61 13.25 -9.75
N ALA A 77 -9.65 12.71 -10.41
CA ALA A 77 -9.58 12.31 -11.81
C ALA A 77 -9.24 13.50 -12.72
N TRP A 78 -9.97 14.60 -12.58
CA TRP A 78 -9.74 15.80 -13.38
C TRP A 78 -8.38 16.45 -13.13
N LEU A 79 -7.96 16.55 -11.87
CA LEU A 79 -6.64 17.08 -11.54
C LEU A 79 -5.53 16.23 -12.17
N LYS A 80 -5.67 14.90 -12.13
CA LYS A 80 -4.70 13.98 -12.75
C LYS A 80 -4.60 14.20 -14.26
N GLU A 81 -5.74 14.30 -14.95
CA GLU A 81 -5.77 14.57 -16.39
C GLU A 81 -5.08 15.90 -16.74
N ARG A 82 -5.34 16.96 -15.95
CA ARG A 82 -4.78 18.30 -16.18
C ARG A 82 -3.29 18.37 -15.90
N ILE A 83 -2.81 17.67 -14.86
CA ILE A 83 -1.38 17.59 -14.53
C ILE A 83 -0.62 16.88 -15.66
N LEU A 84 -1.10 15.70 -16.09
CA LEU A 84 -0.48 14.95 -17.19
C LEU A 84 -0.37 15.81 -18.46
N SER A 85 -1.45 16.51 -18.82
CA SER A 85 -1.45 17.40 -19.98
C SER A 85 -0.45 18.57 -19.89
N HIS A 86 -0.06 18.97 -18.68
CA HIS A 86 0.93 20.03 -18.45
C HIS A 86 2.36 19.48 -18.47
N GLU A 87 2.56 18.26 -17.98
CA GLU A 87 3.86 17.57 -18.04
C GLU A 87 4.23 17.21 -19.49
N GLU A 88 3.25 16.82 -20.32
CA GLU A 88 3.49 16.51 -21.75
C GLU A 88 3.84 17.75 -22.61
N LYS A 89 3.61 18.96 -22.10
CA LYS A 89 3.90 20.23 -22.79
C LYS A 89 5.19 20.90 -22.35
N THR A 90 5.87 20.33 -21.36
CA THR A 90 7.15 20.83 -20.81
C THR A 90 8.29 19.96 -21.31
#